data_AF-H1W538-F1
#
_entry.id   AF-H1W538-F1
#
_cell.length_a   1.000
_cell.length_b   1.000
_cell.length_c   1.000
_cell.angle_alpha   90.00
_cell.angle_beta   90.00
_cell.angle_gamma   90.00
#
_symmetry.space_group_name_H-M   'P 1'
#
loop_
_entity.id
_entity.type
_entity.pdbx_description
1 polymer ?
#
loop_
_entity_poly.entity_id
_entity_poly.type
_entity_poly.pdbx_seq_one_letter_code
_entity_poly.pdbx_strand_id
1 'polypeptide(L)' 'METLRRTFGAAEPIRRQMELKITQTGEWRPLALGGQKPSIHEEILRGKDTSVTWEDVYSGEESVGIVGMHDEMERKLKI' A
#
# COMPACT_ATOMS: atom_id res chain seq x y z
N MET A 1 -5.83 9.62 13.22
CA MET A 1 -4.79 9.55 14.28
C MET A 1 -5.19 10.24 15.59
N GLU A 2 -5.89 11.38 15.55
CA GLU A 2 -6.34 12.06 16.77
C GLU A 2 -7.22 11.18 17.66
N THR A 3 -8.14 10.41 17.10
CA THR A 3 -9.02 9.51 17.87
C THR A 3 -8.22 8.48 18.65
N LEU A 4 -7.25 7.82 18.00
CA LEU A 4 -6.34 6.87 18.66
C LEU A 4 -5.51 7.53 19.76
N ARG A 5 -5.02 8.75 19.52
CA ARG A 5 -4.28 9.52 20.53
C ARG A 5 -5.13 9.83 21.75
N ARG A 6 -6.40 10.19 21.56
CA ARG A 6 -7.33 10.54 22.65
C ARG A 6 -7.71 9.32 23.49
N THR A 7 -7.87 8.15 22.87
CA THR A 7 -8.30 6.93 23.58
C THR A 7 -7.13 6.18 24.23
N PHE A 8 -5.97 6.13 23.58
CA PHE A 8 -4.87 5.24 23.96
C PHE A 8 -3.54 5.97 24.22
N GLY A 9 -3.53 7.30 24.15
CA GLY A 9 -2.33 8.11 24.33
C GLY A 9 -1.40 8.12 23.12
N ALA A 10 -0.18 8.62 23.31
CA ALA A 10 0.76 8.87 22.21
C ALA A 10 1.35 7.59 21.58
N ALA A 11 1.36 6.47 22.32
CA ALA A 11 1.97 5.21 21.86
C ALA A 11 1.26 4.62 20.63
N GLU A 12 -0.08 4.63 20.61
CA GLU A 12 -0.86 4.01 19.53
C GLU A 12 -0.69 4.69 18.16
N PRO A 13 -0.75 6.03 18.04
CA PRO A 13 -0.42 6.69 16.78
C PRO A 13 1.00 6.38 16.30
N ILE A 14 1.99 6.32 17.20
CA ILE A 14 3.38 6.02 16.83
C ILE A 14 3.48 4.60 16.28
N ARG A 15 2.91 3.63 17.00
CA ARG A 15 2.85 2.23 16.59
C ARG A 15 2.15 2.08 15.24
N ARG A 16 0.98 2.66 15.06
CA ARG A 16 0.23 2.60 13.79
C ARG A 16 1.02 3.17 12.63
N GLN A 17 1.77 4.25 12.85
CA GLN A 17 2.61 4.81 11.79
C GLN A 17 3.80 3.90 11.45
N MET A 18 4.38 3.20 12.43
CA MET A 18 5.40 2.19 12.19
C MET A 18 4.84 0.98 11.41
N GLU A 19 3.66 0.48 11.78
CA GLU A 19 2.97 -0.62 11.08
C GLU A 19 2.66 -0.27 9.61
N LEU A 20 2.17 0.94 9.35
CA LEU A 20 1.94 1.44 7.99
C LEU A 20 3.25 1.53 7.20
N LYS A 21 4.34 1.98 7.81
CA LYS A 21 5.64 2.04 7.14
C LYS A 21 6.15 0.64 6.78
N ILE A 22 5.98 -0.34 7.66
CA ILE A 22 6.41 -1.72 7.41
C ILE A 22 5.62 -2.32 6.24
N THR A 23 4.30 -2.18 6.22
CA THR A 23 3.47 -2.71 5.13
C THR A 23 3.76 -2.05 3.79
N GLN A 24 4.01 -0.74 3.77
CA GLN A 24 4.37 0.00 2.55
C GLN A 24 5.76 -0.35 2.00
N THR A 25 6.72 -0.72 2.86
CA THR A 25 8.12 -0.94 2.45
C THR A 25 8.50 -2.41 2.34
N GLY A 26 7.84 -3.28 3.11
CA GLY A 26 8.15 -4.70 3.22
C GLY A 26 7.55 -5.56 2.11
N GLU A 27 6.53 -5.06 1.42
CA GLU A 27 5.84 -5.80 0.37
C GLU A 27 6.31 -5.34 -1.02
N TRP A 28 6.57 -6.30 -1.90
CA TRP A 28 6.78 -6.03 -3.32
C TRP A 28 5.71 -6.74 -4.13
N ARG A 29 5.07 -5.98 -5.01
CA ARG A 29 4.04 -6.47 -5.92
C ARG A 29 4.38 -6.00 -7.34
N PRO A 30 4.50 -6.93 -8.32
CA PRO A 30 4.74 -6.57 -9.72
C PRO A 30 3.67 -5.59 -10.24
N LEU A 31 4.03 -4.68 -11.15
CA LEU A 31 3.03 -3.77 -11.77
C LEU A 31 1.94 -4.56 -12.51
N ALA A 32 2.30 -5.70 -13.11
CA ALA A 32 1.36 -6.62 -13.75
C ALA A 32 0.20 -7.10 -12.84
N LEU A 33 0.37 -7.07 -11.51
CA LEU A 33 -0.66 -7.44 -10.54
C LEU A 33 -1.35 -6.23 -9.91
N GLY A 34 -1.25 -5.05 -10.53
CA GLY A 34 -1.77 -3.78 -10.00
C GLY A 34 -0.79 -3.11 -9.03
N GLY A 35 0.50 -3.12 -9.36
CA GLY A 35 1.56 -2.54 -8.52
C GLY A 35 1.29 -1.07 -8.15
N GLN A 36 1.95 -0.61 -7.07
CA GLN A 36 1.72 0.70 -6.41
C GLN A 36 0.37 0.86 -5.68
N LYS A 37 -0.59 -0.07 -5.82
CA LYS A 37 -1.79 -0.05 -4.97
C LYS A 37 -1.48 -0.46 -3.52
N PRO A 38 -2.18 0.11 -2.52
CA PRO A 38 -2.07 -0.31 -1.13
C PRO A 38 -2.26 -1.82 -0.97
N SER A 39 -1.51 -2.46 -0.08
CA SER A 39 -1.74 -3.86 0.24
C SER A 39 -2.97 -4.02 1.12
N ILE A 40 -3.53 -5.23 1.17
CA ILE A 40 -4.63 -5.54 2.08
C ILE A 40 -4.25 -5.27 3.55
N HIS A 41 -2.98 -5.48 3.90
CA HIS A 41 -2.48 -5.19 5.24
C HIS A 41 -2.48 -3.69 5.53
N GLU A 42 -2.13 -2.87 4.55
CA GLU A 42 -2.22 -1.42 4.65
C GLU A 42 -3.69 -0.95 4.76
N GLU A 43 -4.61 -1.55 4.00
CA GLU A 43 -6.02 -1.19 4.04
C GLU A 43 -6.68 -1.52 5.38
N ILE A 44 -6.34 -2.66 6.00
CA ILE A 44 -6.79 -3.02 7.35
C ILE A 44 -6.33 -1.98 8.37
N LEU A 45 -5.07 -1.53 8.28
CA LEU A 45 -4.52 -0.53 9.20
C LEU A 45 -5.16 0.85 9.01
N ARG A 46 -5.60 1.16 7.78
CA ARG A 46 -6.36 2.38 7.45
C ARG A 46 -7.85 2.27 7.76
N GLY A 47 -8.37 1.05 7.99
CA GLY A 47 -9.79 0.76 8.18
C GLY A 47 -10.62 0.94 6.91
N LYS A 48 -9.99 0.75 5.73
CA LYS A 48 -10.65 0.84 4.42
C LYS A 48 -10.97 -0.54 3.82
N ASP A 49 -10.57 -1.62 4.49
CA ASP A 49 -10.67 -3.03 4.03
C ASP A 49 -12.10 -3.50 3.68
N THR A 50 -13.13 -2.79 4.16
CA THR A 50 -14.55 -3.12 3.93
C THR A 50 -15.27 -2.12 3.02
N SER A 51 -14.54 -1.15 2.45
CA SER A 51 -15.12 -0.08 1.64
C SER A 51 -14.41 0.05 0.30
N VAL A 52 -15.16 0.36 -0.76
CA VAL A 52 -14.63 0.56 -2.11
C VAL A 52 -15.10 1.91 -2.64
N THR A 53 -14.19 2.66 -3.27
CA THR A 53 -14.48 3.92 -3.96
C THR A 53 -14.16 3.80 -5.45
N TRP A 54 -14.61 4.78 -6.25
CA TRP A 54 -14.38 4.77 -7.69
C TRP A 54 -12.89 4.76 -8.04
N GLU A 55 -12.06 5.44 -7.24
CA GLU A 55 -10.61 5.52 -7.42
C GLU A 55 -9.89 4.18 -7.20
N ASP A 56 -10.49 3.25 -6.46
CA ASP A 56 -9.93 1.90 -6.26
C ASP A 56 -10.07 1.05 -7.53
N VAL A 57 -11.17 1.26 -8.25
CA VAL A 57 -11.51 0.57 -9.50
C VAL A 57 -10.82 1.24 -10.69
N TYR A 58 -10.93 2.56 -10.79
CA TYR A 58 -10.40 3.37 -11.88
C TYR A 58 -9.19 4.17 -11.39
N SER A 59 -8.01 3.54 -11.44
CA SER A 59 -6.77 4.14 -10.93
C SER A 59 -6.08 5.09 -11.91
N GLY A 60 -6.59 5.24 -13.15
CA GLY A 60 -5.98 6.10 -14.17
C GLY A 60 -4.70 5.53 -14.81
N GLU A 61 -4.25 4.35 -14.37
CA GLU A 61 -3.12 3.62 -14.95
C GLU A 61 -3.53 2.66 -16.08
N GLU A 62 -4.80 2.70 -16.50
CA GLU A 62 -5.35 1.80 -17.53
C GLU A 62 -4.68 1.96 -18.90
N SER A 63 -4.01 3.10 -19.14
CA SER A 63 -3.25 3.39 -20.35
C SER A 63 -1.75 3.05 -20.26
N VAL A 64 -1.25 2.62 -19.10
CA VAL A 64 0.16 2.28 -18.93
C VAL A 64 0.40 0.89 -19.51
N GLY A 65 1.27 0.80 -20.52
CA GLY A 65 1.67 -0.48 -21.09
C GLY A 65 2.26 -1.39 -20.01
N ILE A 66 1.80 -2.66 -19.98
CA ILE A 66 2.24 -3.65 -19.00
C ILE A 66 3.76 -3.82 -19.12
N VAL A 67 4.51 -3.30 -18.15
CA VAL A 67 5.94 -3.59 -18.01
C VAL A 67 6.06 -5.06 -17.62
N GLY A 68 6.95 -5.80 -18.28
CA GLY A 68 7.20 -7.20 -17.96
C GLY A 68 7.74 -7.34 -16.53
N MET A 69 7.19 -8.28 -15.76
CA MET A 69 7.63 -8.56 -14.40
C MET A 69 9.14 -8.87 -14.31
N HIS A 70 9.71 -9.49 -15.35
CA HIS A 70 11.15 -9.75 -15.46
C HIS A 70 11.96 -8.44 -15.56
N ASP A 71 11.55 -7.50 -16.41
CA ASP A 71 12.21 -6.19 -16.57
C ASP A 71 12.16 -5.34 -15.29
N GLU A 72 11.12 -5.52 -14.47
CA GLU A 72 11.01 -4.90 -13.14
C GLU A 72 11.99 -5.51 -12.15
N MET A 73 12.10 -6.84 -12.12
CA MET A 73 13.01 -7.54 -11.22
C MET A 73 14.46 -7.22 -11.54
N GLU A 74 14.86 -7.20 -12.81
CA GLU A 74 16.23 -6.85 -13.25
C GLU A 74 16.60 -5.44 -12.78
N ARG A 75 15.73 -4.45 -13.02
CA ARG A 75 15.93 -3.06 -12.53
C ARG A 75 16.08 -2.98 -11.02
N LYS A 76 15.27 -3.75 -10.26
CA LYS A 76 15.26 -3.69 -8.80
C LYS A 76 16.46 -4.42 -8.19
N LEU A 77 16.87 -5.54 -8.77
CA LEU A 77 17.97 -6.37 -8.29
C LEU A 77 19.34 -5.89 -8.78
N LYS A 78 19.40 -4.95 -9.74
CA LYS A 78 20.63 -4.44 -10.36
C LYS A 78 21.51 -5.58 -10.91
N ILE A 79 20.86 -6.59 -11.49
CA ILE A 79 21.52 -7.71 -12.17
C ILE A 79 21.54 -7.40 -13.67
#